data_AF-W4VQX9-F1
#
_entry.id   AF-W4VQX9-F1
#
_cell.length_a   1.000
_cell.length_b   1.000
_cell.length_c   1.000
_cell.angle_alpha   90.00
_cell.angle_beta   90.00
_cell.angle_gamma   90.00
#
_symmetry.space_group_name_H-M   'P 1'
#
loop_
_entity.id
_entity.type
_entity.pdbx_description
1 polymer ?
#
loop_
_entity_poly.entity_id
_entity_poly.type
_entity_poly.pdbx_seq_one_letter_code
_entity_poly.pdbx_strand_id
1 'polypeptide(L)'
;MHVFSTKQPDLNWENPDVRKDLYEMVNWWLNKGIDGFRVDAISHIKKVPGLPDLPNPKNKKYVPSFKGHMNRPGIDKFLTEFADKTIHNYDVMTVGEANGVTVADAEQWVGEDKGYFDMIFQFEHLGLWEMSTKGGLDIRALKKTLTKWQKG
;
A
#
# COMPACT_ATOMS: atom_id res chain seq x y z
N MET A 1 12.02 -7.37 -13.02
CA MET A 1 10.59 -7.04 -12.83
C MET A 1 10.50 -5.56 -12.51
N HIS A 2 9.53 -4.85 -13.12
CA HIS A 2 9.23 -3.45 -12.80
C HIS A 2 7.70 -3.26 -12.86
N VAL A 3 7.06 -2.92 -11.73
CA VAL A 3 5.62 -2.62 -11.64
C VAL A 3 5.33 -1.23 -12.20
N PHE A 4 6.30 -0.31 -12.06
CA PHE A 4 6.22 1.07 -12.51
C PHE A 4 7.02 1.26 -13.81
N SER A 5 7.84 2.32 -13.87
CA SER A 5 8.69 2.60 -15.02
C SER A 5 9.75 1.52 -15.25
N THR A 6 10.23 1.39 -16.49
CA THR A 6 11.38 0.53 -16.83
C THR A 6 12.66 0.90 -16.09
N LYS A 7 12.74 2.12 -15.54
CA LYS A 7 13.85 2.62 -14.71
C LYS A 7 13.65 2.39 -13.21
N GLN A 8 12.55 1.75 -12.80
CA GLN A 8 12.19 1.50 -11.40
C GLN A 8 12.09 -0.01 -11.17
N PRO A 9 13.23 -0.73 -11.04
CA PRO A 9 13.21 -2.15 -10.71
C PRO A 9 12.65 -2.37 -9.31
N ASP A 10 11.72 -3.32 -9.16
CA ASP A 10 11.18 -3.68 -7.85
C ASP A 10 12.25 -4.31 -6.95
N LEU A 11 12.32 -3.85 -5.71
CA LEU A 11 13.10 -4.52 -4.67
C LEU A 11 12.44 -5.85 -4.28
N ASN A 12 13.28 -6.86 -4.02
CA ASN A 12 12.83 -8.19 -3.61
C ASN A 12 12.70 -8.28 -2.08
N TRP A 13 11.50 -8.05 -1.57
CA TRP A 13 11.20 -8.13 -0.13
C TRP A 13 11.29 -9.54 0.45
N GLU A 14 11.28 -10.60 -0.36
CA GLU A 14 11.52 -11.95 0.15
C GLU A 14 12.99 -12.15 0.59
N ASN A 15 13.92 -11.34 0.06
CA ASN A 15 15.33 -11.38 0.45
C ASN A 15 15.53 -10.66 1.80
N PRO A 16 15.94 -11.35 2.87
CA PRO A 16 16.17 -10.73 4.17
C PRO A 16 17.27 -9.65 4.14
N ASP A 17 18.29 -9.78 3.28
CA ASP A 17 19.36 -8.77 3.19
C ASP A 17 18.82 -7.44 2.65
N VAL A 18 17.92 -7.50 1.66
CA VAL A 18 17.24 -6.30 1.13
C VAL A 18 16.44 -5.61 2.23
N ARG A 19 15.69 -6.37 3.03
CA ARG A 19 14.89 -5.80 4.12
C ARG A 19 15.77 -5.19 5.21
N LYS A 20 16.85 -5.87 5.58
CA LYS A 20 17.83 -5.36 6.54
C LYS A 20 18.40 -4.02 6.09
N ASP A 21 18.90 -3.92 4.86
CA ASP A 21 19.48 -2.68 4.32
C ASP A 21 18.44 -1.55 4.26
N LEU A 22 17.19 -1.88 3.92
CA LEU A 22 16.08 -0.91 3.93
C LEU A 22 15.80 -0.38 5.34
N TYR A 23 15.75 -1.25 6.36
CA TYR A 23 15.48 -0.83 7.73
C TYR A 23 16.63 0.02 8.30
N GLU A 24 17.88 -0.35 8.00
CA GLU A 24 19.05 0.45 8.36
C GLU A 24 18.99 1.86 7.74
N MET A 25 18.62 1.96 6.46
CA MET A 25 18.46 3.23 5.76
C MET A 25 17.34 4.09 6.36
N VAL A 26 16.19 3.50 6.69
CA VAL A 26 15.06 4.20 7.30
C VAL A 26 15.44 4.73 8.69
N ASN A 27 16.06 3.88 9.51
CA ASN A 27 16.52 4.28 10.84
C ASN A 27 17.63 5.35 10.76
N TRP A 28 18.49 5.32 9.75
CA TRP A 28 19.47 6.39 9.54
C TRP A 28 18.82 7.75 9.34
N TRP A 29 17.69 7.81 8.63
CA TRP A 29 16.92 9.04 8.46
C TRP A 29 16.20 9.45 9.75
N LEU A 30 15.56 8.51 10.45
CA LEU A 30 14.89 8.79 11.74
C LEU A 30 15.87 9.27 12.80
N ASN A 31 17.09 8.70 12.85
CA ASN A 31 18.17 9.14 13.73
C ASN A 31 18.66 10.56 13.46
N LYS A 32 18.31 11.16 12.31
CA LYS A 32 18.57 12.58 12.05
C LYS A 32 17.51 13.52 12.62
N GLY A 33 16.42 12.99 13.15
CA GLY A 33 15.33 13.76 13.73
C GLY A 33 14.34 14.29 12.70
N ILE A 34 14.06 13.54 11.63
CA ILE A 34 12.86 13.81 10.81
C ILE A 34 11.61 13.32 11.53
N ASP A 35 10.46 13.94 11.27
CA ASP A 35 9.21 13.68 11.99
C ASP A 35 8.37 12.53 11.39
N GLY A 36 8.95 11.74 10.50
CA GLY A 36 8.36 10.53 9.95
C GLY A 36 8.29 10.47 8.43
N PHE A 37 7.34 9.69 7.90
CA PHE A 37 7.32 9.33 6.48
C PHE A 37 5.93 9.27 5.86
N ARG A 38 5.85 9.70 4.61
CA ARG A 38 4.86 9.19 3.65
C ARG A 38 5.47 8.01 2.92
N VAL A 39 4.91 6.81 3.11
CA VAL A 39 5.47 5.56 2.58
C VAL A 39 4.85 5.23 1.22
N ASP A 40 5.66 5.38 0.17
CA ASP A 40 5.25 5.26 -1.24
C ASP A 40 4.94 3.83 -1.65
N ALA A 41 3.85 3.65 -2.43
CA ALA A 41 3.46 2.41 -3.09
C ALA A 41 3.54 1.13 -2.23
N ILE A 42 3.37 1.26 -0.91
CA ILE A 42 3.79 0.21 0.03
C ILE A 42 2.92 -1.04 -0.09
N SER A 43 1.69 -0.91 -0.59
CA SER A 43 0.82 -2.06 -0.87
C SER A 43 1.31 -2.97 -2.00
N HIS A 44 2.37 -2.59 -2.74
CA HIS A 44 2.88 -3.34 -3.88
C HIS A 44 4.09 -4.25 -3.54
N ILE A 45 4.56 -4.29 -2.30
CA ILE A 45 5.81 -4.97 -1.95
C ILE A 45 5.72 -6.49 -2.02
N LYS A 46 4.54 -7.08 -1.76
CA LYS A 46 4.31 -8.52 -1.81
C LYS A 46 3.84 -8.97 -3.20
N LYS A 47 4.62 -9.84 -3.83
CA LYS A 47 4.28 -10.45 -5.13
C LYS A 47 3.71 -11.85 -4.94
N VAL A 48 2.82 -12.27 -5.84
CA VAL A 48 2.34 -13.67 -5.87
C VAL A 48 3.51 -14.59 -6.21
N PRO A 49 3.79 -15.62 -5.39
CA PRO A 49 4.90 -16.54 -5.63
C PRO A 49 4.85 -17.19 -7.01
N GLY A 50 6.00 -17.31 -7.67
CA GLY A 50 6.11 -17.88 -9.02
C GLY A 50 5.66 -16.94 -10.14
N LEU A 51 5.12 -15.75 -9.83
CA LEU A 51 4.69 -14.74 -10.80
C LEU A 51 3.79 -15.31 -11.92
N PRO A 52 2.68 -15.98 -11.56
CA PRO A 52 1.83 -16.66 -12.54
C PRO A 52 1.14 -15.68 -13.49
N ASP A 53 0.80 -16.18 -14.68
CA ASP A 53 -0.02 -15.45 -15.63
C ASP A 53 -1.40 -15.11 -15.03
N LEU A 54 -1.91 -13.94 -15.40
CA LEU A 54 -3.24 -13.48 -15.00
C LEU A 54 -4.27 -13.74 -16.11
N PRO A 55 -5.56 -13.90 -15.78
CA PRO A 55 -6.61 -14.10 -16.78
C PRO A 55 -6.61 -13.01 -17.85
N ASN A 56 -6.59 -13.41 -19.12
CA ASN A 56 -6.57 -12.51 -20.28
C ASN A 56 -7.81 -12.65 -21.18
N PRO A 57 -9.03 -12.37 -20.69
CA PRO A 57 -10.26 -12.59 -21.44
C PRO A 57 -10.39 -11.71 -22.69
N LYS A 58 -9.62 -10.61 -22.77
CA LYS A 58 -9.60 -9.68 -23.91
C LYS A 58 -8.42 -9.90 -24.86
N ASN A 59 -7.66 -10.99 -24.68
CA ASN A 59 -6.47 -11.35 -25.46
C ASN A 59 -5.53 -10.15 -25.72
N LYS A 60 -5.27 -9.35 -24.68
CA LYS A 60 -4.38 -8.19 -24.77
C LYS A 60 -2.91 -8.63 -24.72
N LYS A 61 -2.02 -7.82 -25.29
CA LYS A 61 -0.56 -8.04 -25.17
C LYS A 61 -0.08 -8.11 -23.71
N TYR A 62 -0.67 -7.28 -22.84
CA TYR A 62 -0.41 -7.28 -21.40
C TYR A 62 -1.73 -7.13 -20.63
N VAL A 63 -1.78 -7.71 -19.43
CA VAL A 63 -2.94 -7.67 -18.52
C VAL A 63 -2.63 -6.73 -17.35
N PRO A 64 -3.58 -5.89 -16.88
CA PRO A 64 -3.42 -5.14 -15.64
C PRO A 64 -3.07 -6.07 -14.47
N SER A 65 -1.91 -5.82 -13.84
CA SER A 65 -1.26 -6.78 -12.95
C SER A 65 -1.59 -6.64 -11.47
N PHE A 66 -2.50 -5.74 -11.08
CA PHE A 66 -2.82 -5.44 -9.67
C PHE A 66 -3.05 -6.70 -8.81
N LYS A 67 -3.75 -7.71 -9.35
CA LYS A 67 -4.02 -8.99 -8.65
C LYS A 67 -2.77 -9.81 -8.31
N GLY A 68 -1.64 -9.52 -8.97
CA GLY A 68 -0.36 -10.19 -8.77
C GLY A 68 0.58 -9.52 -7.76
N HIS A 69 0.31 -8.27 -7.34
CA HIS A 69 1.24 -7.54 -6.48
C HIS A 69 0.61 -6.54 -5.50
N MET A 70 -0.64 -6.12 -5.67
CA MET A 70 -1.27 -5.10 -4.81
C MET A 70 -2.02 -5.76 -3.64
N ASN A 71 -1.67 -5.38 -2.41
CA ASN A 71 -2.23 -5.87 -1.15
C ASN A 71 -2.41 -7.41 -1.15
N ARG A 72 -1.30 -8.14 -1.33
CA ARG A 72 -1.31 -9.61 -1.47
C ARG A 72 -1.14 -10.32 -0.12
N PRO A 73 -1.76 -11.50 0.07
CA PRO A 73 -1.57 -12.28 1.29
C PRO A 73 -0.08 -12.49 1.61
N GLY A 74 0.30 -12.30 2.88
CA GLY A 74 1.68 -12.36 3.35
C GLY A 74 2.41 -11.01 3.33
N ILE A 75 1.76 -9.92 2.89
CA ILE A 75 2.31 -8.56 3.00
C ILE A 75 2.41 -8.10 4.46
N ASP A 76 1.48 -8.54 5.30
CA ASP A 76 1.39 -8.30 6.74
C ASP A 76 2.73 -8.54 7.44
N LYS A 77 3.37 -9.67 7.15
CA LYS A 77 4.68 -10.03 7.73
C LYS A 77 5.76 -8.98 7.47
N PHE A 78 5.78 -8.42 6.27
CA PHE A 78 6.77 -7.42 5.89
C PHE A 78 6.45 -6.06 6.48
N LEU A 79 5.17 -5.69 6.57
CA LEU A 79 4.75 -4.41 7.14
C LEU A 79 4.92 -4.40 8.67
N THR A 80 4.56 -5.48 9.35
CA THR A 80 4.81 -5.65 10.79
C THR A 80 6.31 -5.62 11.08
N GLU A 81 7.12 -6.38 10.34
CA GLU A 81 8.57 -6.36 10.54
C GLU A 81 9.17 -4.97 10.26
N PHE A 82 8.74 -4.30 9.18
CA PHE A 82 9.14 -2.93 8.89
C PHE A 82 8.80 -1.98 10.05
N ALA A 83 7.56 -2.03 10.54
CA ALA A 83 7.09 -1.14 11.58
C ALA A 83 7.87 -1.34 12.89
N ASP A 84 7.96 -2.60 13.34
CA ASP A 84 8.66 -2.98 14.58
C ASP A 84 10.17 -2.71 14.53
N LYS A 85 10.79 -2.83 13.35
CA LYS A 85 12.24 -2.58 13.18
C LYS A 85 12.57 -1.12 12.91
N THR A 86 11.58 -0.27 12.63
CA THR A 86 11.80 1.13 12.27
C THR A 86 10.87 2.08 13.00
N ILE A 87 9.77 2.49 12.38
CA ILE A 87 8.89 3.59 12.75
C ILE A 87 8.27 3.46 14.15
N HIS A 88 8.00 2.26 14.67
CA HIS A 88 7.48 2.07 16.03
C HIS A 88 8.49 2.39 17.14
N ASN A 89 9.76 2.58 16.80
CA ASN A 89 10.81 2.91 17.77
C ASN A 89 11.01 4.42 17.95
N TYR A 90 10.20 5.25 17.29
CA TYR A 90 10.34 6.70 17.27
C TYR A 90 8.97 7.37 17.47
N ASP A 91 8.96 8.55 18.08
CA ASP A 91 7.78 9.41 18.16
C ASP A 91 7.67 10.23 16.86
N VAL A 92 7.08 9.62 15.83
CA VAL A 92 6.96 10.16 14.47
C VAL A 92 5.62 9.81 13.87
N MET A 93 5.21 10.54 12.83
CA MET A 93 3.99 10.25 12.10
C MET A 93 4.24 9.50 10.77
N THR A 94 3.37 8.57 10.44
CA THR A 94 3.47 7.74 9.25
C THR A 94 2.16 7.72 8.48
N VAL A 95 2.28 7.90 7.15
CA VAL A 95 1.14 7.79 6.24
C VAL A 95 1.48 6.86 5.07
N GLY A 96 0.81 5.70 5.03
CA GLY A 96 0.99 4.72 3.96
C GLY A 96 0.19 5.05 2.72
N GLU A 97 0.79 4.98 1.53
CA GLU A 97 0.04 4.93 0.28
C GLU A 97 -0.47 3.51 0.03
N ALA A 98 -1.72 3.26 0.42
CA ALA A 98 -2.25 1.91 0.56
C ALA A 98 -3.38 1.61 -0.45
N ASN A 99 -3.05 1.62 -1.74
CA ASN A 99 -4.01 1.24 -2.77
C ASN A 99 -4.40 -0.25 -2.64
N GLY A 100 -5.67 -0.56 -2.84
CA GLY A 100 -6.22 -1.91 -2.69
C GLY A 100 -6.51 -2.35 -1.25
N VAL A 101 -6.39 -1.45 -0.27
CA VAL A 101 -6.81 -1.67 1.11
C VAL A 101 -8.29 -1.28 1.26
N THR A 102 -9.06 -2.16 1.88
CA THR A 102 -10.48 -1.92 2.19
C THR A 102 -10.66 -1.56 3.65
N VAL A 103 -11.84 -1.05 4.03
CA VAL A 103 -12.16 -0.78 5.45
C VAL A 103 -12.04 -2.04 6.33
N ALA A 104 -12.29 -3.23 5.78
CA ALA A 104 -12.13 -4.48 6.54
C ALA A 104 -10.66 -4.79 6.89
N ASP A 105 -9.71 -4.22 6.13
CA ASP A 105 -8.28 -4.36 6.39
C ASP A 105 -7.76 -3.21 7.29
N ALA A 106 -8.55 -2.15 7.50
CA ALA A 106 -8.09 -0.91 8.12
C ALA A 106 -7.52 -1.12 9.52
N GLU A 107 -8.09 -2.03 10.32
CA GLU A 107 -7.59 -2.35 11.66
C GLU A 107 -6.12 -2.80 11.65
N GLN A 108 -5.71 -3.59 10.65
CA GLN A 108 -4.32 -4.05 10.54
C GLN A 108 -3.40 -2.94 10.05
N TRP A 109 -3.90 -2.04 9.20
CA TRP A 109 -3.10 -0.98 8.61
C TRP A 109 -2.94 0.23 9.51
N VAL A 110 -3.99 0.61 10.25
CA VAL A 110 -4.10 1.87 11.02
C VAL A 110 -4.77 1.70 12.39
N GLY A 111 -4.86 0.49 12.92
CA GLY A 111 -5.35 0.27 14.28
C GLY A 111 -4.44 0.92 15.33
N GLU A 112 -5.02 1.43 16.41
CA GLU A 112 -4.30 2.20 17.45
C GLU A 112 -3.21 1.37 18.15
N ASP A 113 -3.49 0.10 18.45
CA ASP A 113 -2.57 -0.74 19.20
C ASP A 113 -1.55 -1.49 18.32
N LYS A 114 -1.95 -1.90 17.11
CA LYS A 114 -1.19 -2.84 16.25
C LYS A 114 -1.17 -2.48 14.77
N GLY A 115 -1.60 -1.27 14.41
CA GLY A 115 -1.53 -0.77 13.05
C GLY A 115 -0.08 -0.70 12.56
N TYR A 116 0.11 -0.86 11.25
CA TYR A 116 1.43 -0.68 10.64
C TYR A 116 1.81 0.80 10.49
N PHE A 117 0.82 1.69 10.40
CA PHE A 117 0.96 3.12 10.18
C PHE A 117 -0.07 3.89 11.00
N ASP A 118 0.15 5.17 11.24
CA ASP A 118 -0.83 6.03 11.94
C ASP A 118 -2.05 6.32 11.05
N MET A 119 -1.83 6.42 9.75
CA MET A 119 -2.89 6.67 8.76
C MET A 119 -2.52 6.14 7.37
N ILE A 120 -3.51 6.08 6.48
CA ILE A 120 -3.30 5.69 5.08
C ILE A 120 -4.03 6.62 4.11
N PHE A 121 -3.46 6.77 2.91
CA PHE A 121 -4.22 7.21 1.75
C PHE A 121 -4.97 6.01 1.16
N GLN A 122 -6.30 6.05 1.24
CA GLN A 122 -7.19 5.14 0.52
C GLN A 122 -7.66 5.75 -0.82
N PHE A 123 -7.90 4.88 -1.79
CA PHE A 123 -8.12 5.28 -3.19
C PHE A 123 -9.56 5.03 -3.69
N GLU A 124 -10.46 4.47 -2.86
CA GLU A 124 -11.82 4.11 -3.30
C GLU A 124 -12.61 5.32 -3.81
N HIS A 125 -12.42 6.49 -3.20
CA HIS A 125 -13.12 7.71 -3.62
C HIS A 125 -12.51 8.34 -4.89
N LEU A 126 -11.22 8.14 -5.14
CA LEU A 126 -10.58 8.58 -6.38
C LEU A 126 -11.06 7.76 -7.58
N GLY A 127 -11.48 6.51 -7.36
CA GLY A 127 -12.15 5.72 -8.39
C GLY A 127 -13.47 6.33 -8.88
N LEU A 128 -14.08 7.27 -8.13
CA LEU A 128 -15.38 7.86 -8.47
C LEU A 128 -15.29 9.05 -9.43
N TRP A 129 -14.08 9.53 -9.74
CA TRP A 129 -13.88 10.55 -10.77
C TRP A 129 -14.32 9.99 -12.13
N GLU A 130 -15.16 10.74 -12.85
CA GLU A 130 -15.72 10.40 -14.17
C GLU A 130 -16.67 9.18 -14.24
N MET A 131 -17.05 8.56 -13.11
CA MET A 131 -17.94 7.39 -13.12
C MET A 131 -19.45 7.68 -13.26
N SER A 132 -19.86 8.95 -13.40
CA SER A 132 -21.27 9.28 -13.63
C SER A 132 -21.68 9.03 -15.08
N THR A 133 -22.85 8.41 -15.27
CA THR A 133 -23.50 8.25 -16.57
C THR A 133 -23.83 9.58 -17.27
N LYS A 134 -23.73 10.72 -16.56
CA LYS A 134 -23.97 12.07 -17.07
C LYS A 134 -22.73 12.99 -17.03
N GLY A 135 -21.52 12.45 -16.79
CA GLY A 135 -20.27 13.23 -16.81
C GLY A 135 -20.06 14.18 -15.62
N GLY A 136 -20.58 13.83 -14.43
CA GLY A 136 -20.39 14.59 -13.19
C GLY A 136 -19.92 13.74 -12.00
N LEU A 137 -19.80 14.34 -10.83
CA LEU A 137 -19.47 13.61 -9.59
C LEU A 137 -20.72 12.94 -9.02
N ASP A 138 -20.68 11.62 -8.79
CA ASP A 138 -21.74 10.95 -8.01
C ASP A 138 -21.56 11.24 -6.51
N ILE A 139 -22.26 12.27 -6.04
CA ILE A 139 -22.25 12.70 -4.63
C ILE A 139 -22.75 11.60 -3.69
N ARG A 140 -23.69 10.74 -4.11
CA ARG A 140 -24.21 9.67 -3.24
C ARG A 140 -23.15 8.59 -3.08
N ALA A 141 -22.46 8.21 -4.15
CA ALA A 141 -21.33 7.29 -4.08
C ALA A 141 -20.21 7.86 -3.22
N LEU A 142 -19.83 9.13 -3.41
CA LEU A 142 -18.78 9.78 -2.61
C LEU A 142 -19.13 9.80 -1.12
N LYS A 143 -20.36 10.19 -0.76
CA LYS A 143 -20.84 10.18 0.63
C LYS A 143 -20.76 8.78 1.23
N LYS A 144 -21.19 7.76 0.50
CA LYS A 144 -21.12 6.36 0.95
C LYS A 144 -19.68 5.93 1.20
N THR A 145 -18.78 6.17 0.25
CA THR A 145 -17.37 5.80 0.38
C THR A 145 -16.72 6.49 1.57
N LEU A 146 -16.84 7.82 1.70
CA LEU A 146 -16.25 8.54 2.83
C LEU A 146 -16.87 8.13 4.18
N THR A 147 -18.19 7.94 4.24
CA THR A 147 -18.87 7.48 5.46
C THR A 147 -18.42 6.09 5.88
N LYS A 148 -18.16 5.18 4.93
CA LYS A 148 -17.65 3.83 5.20
C LYS A 148 -16.34 3.88 5.99
N TRP A 149 -15.39 4.71 5.55
CA TRP A 149 -14.09 4.90 6.20
C TRP A 149 -14.16 5.64 7.54
N GLN A 150 -15.21 6.44 7.77
CA GLN A 150 -15.44 7.08 9.07
C GLN A 150 -16.09 6.17 10.09
N LYS A 151 -16.93 5.22 9.65
CA LYS A 151 -17.74 4.40 10.55
C LYS A 151 -17.10 3.05 10.90
N GLY A 152 -16.21 2.52 10.04
CA GLY A 152 -15.60 1.21 10.25
C GLY A 152 -16.62 0.10 10.25
#